data_AF-A0A142YMK6-F1
#
_entry.id   AF-A0A142YMK6-F1
#
_cell.length_a   1.000
_cell.length_b   1.000
_cell.length_c   1.000
_cell.angle_alpha   90.00
_cell.angle_beta   90.00
_cell.angle_gamma   90.00
#
_symmetry.space_group_name_H-M   'P 1'
#
loop_
_entity.id
_entity.type
_entity.pdbx_description
1 polymer ?
#
loop_
_entity_poly.entity_id
_entity_poly.type
_entity_poly.pdbx_seq_one_letter_code
_entity_poly.pdbx_strand_id
1 'polypeptide(L)'
;MMKDADALQGSTRTAQIIIAALVMGVVMFWAIITLVLPAGVGPQPAPGAAGPDILGLPILTALAVGFGAVSVVMSLALPRVMVDGALRGIAKGLSPDSTTDAPPGAKQIYPAGDVEKLLPVYISQLIVASALNEGAAFFAGIAYMMEHHAASILVAGVLLALMLTRFPTADRIQIWLEAQLQNLAGKRRDDF
;
A
#
# COMPACT_ATOMS: atom_id res chain seq x y z
N MET A 1 28.98 4.31 -7.48
CA MET A 1 28.93 3.04 -6.72
C MET A 1 28.69 3.26 -5.22
N MET A 2 29.55 3.94 -4.46
CA MET A 2 29.31 4.13 -3.01
C MET A 2 28.11 5.07 -2.72
N LYS A 3 27.94 6.15 -3.50
CA LYS A 3 26.79 7.07 -3.38
C LYS A 3 25.44 6.40 -3.65
N ASP A 4 25.42 5.39 -4.52
CA ASP A 4 24.18 4.70 -4.93
C ASP A 4 23.68 3.77 -3.81
N ALA A 5 24.62 3.15 -3.08
CA ALA A 5 24.31 2.31 -1.93
C ALA A 5 23.71 3.12 -0.76
N ASP A 6 24.30 4.29 -0.47
CA ASP A 6 23.82 5.16 0.60
C ASP A 6 22.41 5.71 0.29
N ALA A 7 22.17 6.13 -0.96
CA ALA A 7 20.85 6.60 -1.40
C ALA A 7 19.80 5.49 -1.32
N LEU A 8 20.13 4.28 -1.79
CA LEU A 8 19.25 3.12 -1.71
C LEU A 8 18.91 2.77 -0.25
N GLN A 9 19.89 2.80 0.65
CA GLN A 9 19.67 2.54 2.07
C GLN A 9 18.77 3.60 2.71
N GLY A 10 18.98 4.88 2.39
CA GLY A 10 18.14 5.98 2.86
C GLY A 10 16.68 5.81 2.44
N SER A 11 16.44 5.57 1.16
CA SER A 11 15.10 5.32 0.60
C SER A 11 14.45 4.06 1.17
N THR A 12 15.23 2.99 1.35
CA THR A 12 14.74 1.75 1.97
C THR A 12 14.26 2.01 3.40
N ARG A 13 15.04 2.74 4.20
CA ARG A 13 14.67 3.08 5.58
C ARG A 13 13.41 3.94 5.63
N THR A 14 13.29 4.92 4.73
CA THR A 14 12.06 5.74 4.61
C THR A 14 10.84 4.87 4.31
N ALA A 15 10.93 3.97 3.33
CA ALA A 15 9.85 3.05 3.00
C ALA A 15 9.49 2.13 4.18
N GLN A 16 10.49 1.61 4.91
CA GLN A 16 10.28 0.79 6.10
C GLN A 16 9.53 1.56 7.20
N ILE A 17 9.91 2.81 7.46
CA ILE A 17 9.24 3.66 8.45
C ILE A 17 7.77 3.89 8.07
N ILE A 18 7.50 4.22 6.81
CA ILE A 18 6.13 4.45 6.35
C ILE A 18 5.29 3.19 6.49
N ILE A 19 5.76 2.05 5.96
CA ILE A 19 4.99 0.79 6.04
C ILE A 19 4.83 0.32 7.49
N ALA A 20 5.86 0.47 8.33
CA ALA A 20 5.74 0.17 9.76
C ALA A 20 4.69 1.06 10.43
N ALA A 21 4.63 2.35 10.11
CA ALA A 21 3.62 3.26 10.66
C ALA A 21 2.20 2.87 10.27
N LEU A 22 1.95 2.51 9.00
CA LEU A 22 0.62 2.06 8.55
C LEU A 22 0.20 0.76 9.25
N VAL A 23 1.11 -0.23 9.32
CA VAL A 23 0.87 -1.50 10.01
C VAL A 23 0.58 -1.27 11.50
N MET A 24 1.39 -0.44 12.17
CA MET A 24 1.21 -0.10 13.59
C MET A 24 -0.11 0.62 13.84
N GLY A 25 -0.55 1.49 12.91
CA GLY A 25 -1.86 2.15 12.98
C GLY A 25 -3.01 1.14 13.03
N VAL A 26 -3.00 0.16 12.12
CA VAL A 26 -4.00 -0.92 12.08
C VAL A 26 -3.95 -1.76 13.37
N VAL A 27 -2.76 -2.17 13.80
CA VAL A 27 -2.56 -2.98 15.02
C VAL A 27 -3.06 -2.25 16.26
N MET A 28 -2.73 -0.97 16.42
CA MET A 28 -3.14 -0.17 17.58
C MET A 28 -4.66 0.02 17.60
N PHE A 29 -5.26 0.36 16.47
CA PHE A 29 -6.71 0.46 16.36
C PHE A 29 -7.39 -0.86 16.75
N TRP A 30 -6.84 -1.97 16.26
CA TRP A 30 -7.29 -3.30 16.59
C TRP A 30 -7.17 -3.67 18.07
N ALA A 31 -6.05 -3.34 18.70
CA ALA A 31 -5.86 -3.54 20.12
C ALA A 31 -6.88 -2.72 20.94
N ILE A 32 -7.18 -1.49 20.51
CA ILE A 32 -8.20 -0.65 21.18
C ILE A 32 -9.59 -1.31 21.08
N ILE A 33 -10.04 -1.67 19.88
CA ILE A 33 -11.40 -2.22 19.69
C ILE A 33 -11.59 -3.59 20.35
N THR A 34 -10.52 -4.37 20.55
CA THR A 34 -10.62 -5.73 21.14
C THR A 34 -10.33 -5.78 22.63
N LEU A 35 -9.38 -4.98 23.13
CA LEU A 35 -8.91 -5.05 24.51
C LEU A 35 -9.49 -3.93 25.39
N VAL A 36 -9.69 -2.73 24.83
CA VAL A 36 -10.14 -1.55 25.59
C VAL A 36 -11.65 -1.38 25.51
N LEU A 37 -12.25 -1.75 24.37
CA LEU A 37 -13.70 -1.67 24.12
C LEU A 37 -14.32 -3.07 24.00
N PRO A 38 -14.25 -3.92 25.04
CA PRO A 38 -14.77 -5.28 24.93
C PRO A 38 -16.27 -5.29 24.62
N ALA A 39 -16.70 -6.32 23.89
CA ALA A 39 -18.09 -6.54 23.51
C ALA A 39 -19.00 -6.47 24.74
N GLY A 40 -20.00 -5.57 24.71
CA GLY A 40 -20.95 -5.35 25.81
C GLY A 40 -21.00 -3.93 26.38
N VAL A 41 -20.12 -3.02 25.94
CA VAL A 41 -20.19 -1.59 26.32
C VAL A 41 -21.12 -0.77 25.40
N GLY A 42 -21.60 -1.37 24.31
CA GLY A 42 -22.58 -0.76 23.39
C GLY A 42 -24.03 -1.16 23.70
N PRO A 43 -25.02 -0.42 23.19
CA PRO A 43 -26.43 -0.81 23.29
C PRO A 43 -26.61 -2.21 22.71
N GLN A 44 -26.98 -3.18 23.55
CA GLN A 44 -27.28 -4.51 23.07
C GLN A 44 -28.52 -4.40 22.16
N PRO A 45 -28.45 -4.87 20.90
CA PRO A 45 -29.62 -4.82 20.02
C PRO A 45 -30.78 -5.52 20.69
N ALA A 46 -31.95 -4.89 20.64
CA ALA A 46 -33.16 -5.45 21.25
C ALA A 46 -33.39 -6.87 20.69
N PRO A 47 -33.87 -7.82 21.52
CA PRO A 47 -34.20 -9.16 21.05
C PRO A 47 -35.14 -9.08 19.83
N GLY A 48 -34.73 -9.62 18.68
CA GLY A 48 -35.49 -9.58 17.43
C GLY A 48 -35.20 -8.39 16.51
N ALA A 49 -34.36 -7.44 16.90
CA ALA A 49 -33.85 -6.37 16.03
C ALA A 49 -32.68 -6.86 15.15
N ALA A 50 -32.82 -8.04 14.55
CA ALA A 50 -31.88 -8.49 13.53
C ALA A 50 -32.01 -7.53 12.35
N GLY A 51 -31.00 -6.69 12.14
CA GLY A 51 -30.90 -5.88 10.93
C GLY A 51 -30.88 -6.76 9.68
N PRO A 52 -31.08 -6.16 8.50
CA PRO A 52 -31.00 -6.90 7.25
C PRO A 52 -29.65 -7.63 7.15
N ASP A 53 -29.69 -8.92 6.84
CA ASP A 53 -28.52 -9.74 6.60
C ASP A 53 -28.30 -9.93 5.09
N ILE A 54 -27.04 -10.06 4.70
CA ILE A 54 -26.63 -10.37 3.34
C ILE A 54 -25.83 -11.66 3.42
N LEU A 55 -26.36 -12.74 2.84
CA LEU A 55 -25.74 -14.07 2.88
C LEU A 55 -25.52 -14.60 4.31
N GLY A 56 -26.41 -14.24 5.24
CA GLY A 56 -26.29 -14.61 6.66
C GLY A 56 -25.25 -13.80 7.45
N LEU A 57 -24.69 -12.74 6.85
CA LEU A 57 -23.80 -11.79 7.52
C LEU A 57 -24.53 -10.46 7.80
N PRO A 58 -24.27 -9.82 8.96
CA PRO A 58 -24.68 -8.45 9.18
C PRO A 58 -24.18 -7.51 8.07
N ILE A 59 -24.95 -6.47 7.74
CA ILE A 59 -24.72 -5.66 6.55
C ILE A 59 -23.33 -5.01 6.52
N LEU A 60 -22.81 -4.47 7.62
CA LEU A 60 -21.48 -3.83 7.64
C LEU A 60 -20.38 -4.88 7.50
N THR A 61 -20.55 -6.05 8.10
CA THR A 61 -19.64 -7.18 7.97
C THR A 61 -19.60 -7.69 6.53
N ALA A 62 -20.75 -7.82 5.86
CA ALA A 62 -20.82 -8.20 4.45
C ALA A 62 -20.10 -7.16 3.56
N LEU A 63 -20.33 -5.86 3.83
CA LEU A 63 -19.61 -4.78 3.15
C LEU A 63 -18.11 -4.83 3.44
N ALA A 64 -17.69 -5.16 4.67
CA ALA A 64 -16.29 -5.25 5.03
C ALA A 64 -15.59 -6.40 4.31
N VAL A 65 -16.24 -7.55 4.18
CA VAL A 65 -15.75 -8.67 3.37
C VAL A 65 -15.63 -8.26 1.91
N GLY A 66 -16.67 -7.66 1.34
CA GLY A 66 -16.66 -7.20 -0.06
C GLY A 66 -15.58 -6.15 -0.33
N PHE A 67 -15.49 -5.13 0.52
CA PHE A 67 -14.49 -4.07 0.42
C PHE A 67 -13.07 -4.61 0.63
N GLY A 68 -12.87 -5.53 1.57
CA GLY A 68 -11.61 -6.23 1.76
C GLY A 68 -11.18 -7.01 0.51
N ALA A 69 -12.09 -7.78 -0.09
CA ALA A 69 -11.81 -8.53 -1.32
C ALA A 69 -11.44 -7.61 -2.49
N VAL A 70 -12.22 -6.55 -2.72
CA VAL A 70 -11.95 -5.55 -3.76
C VAL A 70 -10.61 -4.85 -3.50
N SER A 71 -10.34 -4.47 -2.25
CA SER A 71 -9.09 -3.81 -1.86
C SER A 71 -7.87 -4.71 -2.12
N VAL A 72 -7.95 -6.02 -1.81
CA VAL A 72 -6.87 -6.98 -2.15
C VAL A 72 -6.60 -6.97 -3.66
N VAL A 73 -7.63 -7.08 -4.49
CA VAL A 73 -7.48 -7.06 -5.96
C VAL A 73 -6.88 -5.73 -6.44
N MET A 74 -7.41 -4.61 -5.97
CA MET A 74 -6.94 -3.27 -6.35
C MET A 74 -5.49 -3.03 -5.90
N SER A 75 -5.12 -3.50 -4.71
CA SER A 75 -3.76 -3.38 -4.18
C SER A 75 -2.72 -4.18 -4.98
N LEU A 76 -3.15 -5.11 -5.83
CA LEU A 76 -2.28 -5.87 -6.74
C LEU A 76 -2.30 -5.29 -8.16
N ALA A 77 -3.45 -4.79 -8.62
CA ALA A 77 -3.62 -4.25 -9.97
C ALA A 77 -3.05 -2.84 -10.11
N LEU A 78 -3.36 -1.93 -9.17
CA LEU A 78 -3.02 -0.52 -9.26
C LEU A 78 -1.49 -0.26 -9.29
N PRO A 79 -0.66 -0.90 -8.45
CA PRO A 79 0.80 -0.80 -8.53
C PRO A 79 1.36 -1.09 -9.92
N ARG A 80 0.84 -2.12 -10.59
CA ARG A 80 1.31 -2.54 -11.92
C ARG A 80 1.03 -1.46 -12.96
N VAL A 81 -0.19 -0.90 -12.97
CA VAL A 81 -0.56 0.19 -13.87
C VAL A 81 0.30 1.43 -13.63
N MET A 82 0.57 1.76 -12.37
CA MET A 82 1.43 2.89 -12.00
C MET A 82 2.87 2.70 -12.50
N VAL A 83 3.46 1.51 -12.28
CA VAL A 83 4.82 1.20 -12.75
C VAL A 83 4.89 1.26 -14.26
N ASP A 84 3.92 0.68 -14.98
CA ASP A 84 3.92 0.71 -16.43
C ASP A 84 3.80 2.13 -17.01
N GLY A 85 2.95 2.96 -16.41
CA GLY A 85 2.85 4.38 -16.74
C GLY A 85 4.16 5.12 -16.51
N ALA A 86 4.79 4.91 -15.34
CA ALA A 86 6.07 5.53 -14.98
C ALA A 86 7.21 5.10 -15.91
N LEU A 87 7.31 3.80 -16.23
CA LEU A 87 8.31 3.28 -17.15
C LEU A 87 8.17 3.86 -18.56
N ARG A 88 6.93 4.00 -19.06
CA ARG A 88 6.68 4.66 -20.36
C ARG A 88 7.10 6.12 -20.34
N GLY A 89 6.87 6.82 -19.23
CA GLY A 89 7.36 8.19 -19.03
C GLY A 89 8.89 8.26 -19.09
N ILE A 90 9.57 7.43 -18.30
CA ILE A 90 11.04 7.39 -18.22
C ILE A 90 11.66 6.97 -19.56
N ALA A 91 11.04 6.04 -20.29
CA ALA A 91 11.50 5.62 -21.63
C ALA A 91 11.48 6.79 -22.63
N LYS A 92 10.46 7.64 -22.56
CA LYS A 92 10.33 8.86 -23.37
C LYS A 92 11.20 10.02 -22.89
N GLY A 93 12.03 9.81 -21.86
CA GLY A 93 12.89 10.83 -21.28
C GLY A 93 12.18 11.79 -20.32
N LEU A 94 10.90 11.56 -19.98
CA LEU A 94 10.23 12.32 -18.92
C LEU A 94 10.82 11.90 -17.58
N SER A 95 11.43 12.85 -16.86
CA SER A 95 11.90 12.60 -15.50
C SER A 95 10.70 12.76 -14.54
N PRO A 96 10.45 11.81 -13.62
CA PRO A 96 9.35 11.91 -12.65
C PRO A 96 9.41 13.17 -11.77
N ASP A 97 10.57 13.81 -11.69
CA ASP A 97 10.85 14.99 -10.87
C ASP A 97 10.60 16.33 -11.59
N SER A 98 10.06 16.30 -12.81
CA SER A 98 9.84 17.52 -13.62
C SER A 98 8.70 18.41 -13.12
N THR A 99 8.07 18.09 -11.98
CA THR A 99 7.03 18.91 -11.34
C THR A 99 7.59 19.86 -10.29
N THR A 100 8.85 19.70 -9.90
CA THR A 100 9.53 20.73 -9.11
C THR A 100 10.11 21.72 -10.11
N ASP A 101 9.46 22.89 -10.25
CA ASP A 101 10.00 24.07 -10.96
C ASP A 101 11.31 24.48 -10.28
N ALA A 102 12.39 23.76 -10.59
CA ALA A 102 13.72 24.13 -10.14
C ALA A 102 14.01 25.52 -10.72
N PRO A 103 14.45 26.48 -9.89
CA PRO A 103 14.71 27.85 -10.35
C PRO A 103 15.55 27.83 -11.63
N PRO A 104 15.23 28.66 -12.64
CA PRO A 104 16.00 28.71 -13.89
C PRO A 104 17.46 29.04 -13.58
N GLY A 105 18.31 28.01 -13.53
CA GLY A 105 19.69 28.10 -13.04
C GLY A 105 20.15 26.89 -12.23
N ALA A 106 19.25 26.16 -11.58
CA ALA A 106 19.52 24.85 -11.00
C ALA A 106 19.49 23.79 -12.11
N LYS A 107 20.44 23.88 -13.06
CA LYS A 107 20.74 22.75 -13.94
C LYS A 107 21.00 21.56 -13.04
N GLN A 108 20.17 20.54 -13.09
CA GLN A 108 20.47 19.25 -12.50
C GLN A 108 21.71 18.74 -13.25
N ILE A 109 22.90 18.93 -12.65
CA ILE A 109 24.22 18.78 -13.31
C ILE A 109 24.54 17.31 -13.64
N TYR A 110 23.71 16.36 -13.22
CA TYR A 110 23.90 14.95 -13.55
C TYR A 110 22.63 14.38 -14.20
N PRO A 111 22.75 13.65 -15.33
CA PRO A 111 21.67 12.79 -15.78
C PRO A 111 21.43 11.78 -14.65
N ALA A 112 20.33 11.96 -13.91
CA ALA A 112 19.91 11.02 -12.90
C ALA A 112 19.88 9.62 -13.53
N GLY A 113 20.65 8.69 -12.96
CA GLY A 113 20.65 7.30 -13.43
C GLY A 113 19.23 6.74 -13.39
N ASP A 114 18.91 5.79 -14.27
CA ASP A 114 17.56 5.21 -14.29
C ASP A 114 17.13 4.64 -12.93
N VAL A 115 18.09 4.18 -12.11
CA VAL A 115 17.87 3.74 -10.73
C VAL A 115 17.26 4.86 -9.86
N GLU A 116 17.78 6.08 -9.94
CA GLU A 116 17.29 7.22 -9.15
C GLU A 116 15.85 7.58 -9.54
N LYS A 117 15.48 7.39 -10.81
CA LYS A 117 14.11 7.62 -11.30
C LYS A 117 13.14 6.50 -10.90
N LEU A 118 13.61 5.26 -10.80
CA LEU A 118 12.78 4.10 -10.48
C LEU A 118 12.49 3.97 -8.97
N LEU A 119 13.39 4.46 -8.12
CA LEU A 119 13.26 4.37 -6.67
C LEU A 119 11.99 5.07 -6.11
N PRO A 120 11.65 6.32 -6.48
CA PRO A 120 10.39 6.93 -6.04
C PRO A 120 9.16 6.18 -6.58
N VAL A 121 9.23 5.61 -7.79
CA VAL A 121 8.15 4.79 -8.35
C VAL A 121 7.90 3.56 -7.47
N TYR A 122 8.96 2.88 -7.01
CA TYR A 122 8.84 1.76 -6.08
C TYR A 122 8.16 2.15 -4.77
N ILE A 123 8.58 3.27 -4.18
CA ILE A 123 8.03 3.74 -2.91
C ILE A 123 6.55 4.10 -3.08
N SER A 124 6.20 4.87 -4.11
CA SER A 124 4.81 5.28 -4.36
C SER A 124 3.89 4.09 -4.56
N GLN A 125 4.27 3.09 -5.38
CA GLN A 125 3.42 1.92 -5.58
C GLN A 125 3.23 1.11 -4.29
N LEU A 126 4.27 1.03 -3.43
CA LEU A 126 4.24 0.28 -2.19
C LEU A 126 3.32 0.96 -1.16
N ILE A 127 3.41 2.29 -1.05
CA ILE A 127 2.53 3.10 -0.19
C ILE A 127 1.08 2.95 -0.65
N VAL A 128 0.80 3.13 -1.94
CA VAL A 128 -0.56 3.02 -2.49
C VAL A 128 -1.16 1.63 -2.24
N ALA A 129 -0.40 0.57 -2.50
CA ALA A 129 -0.85 -0.79 -2.26
C ALA A 129 -1.14 -1.06 -0.77
N SER A 130 -0.34 -0.49 0.13
CA SER A 130 -0.47 -0.69 1.57
C SER A 130 -1.62 0.13 2.15
N ALA A 131 -1.79 1.38 1.70
CA ALA A 131 -2.88 2.27 2.11
C ALA A 131 -4.27 1.71 1.74
N LEU A 132 -4.40 1.07 0.57
CA LEU A 132 -5.65 0.40 0.18
C LEU A 132 -6.02 -0.71 1.18
N ASN A 133 -5.05 -1.55 1.55
CA ASN A 133 -5.27 -2.63 2.51
C ASN A 133 -5.52 -2.11 3.93
N GLU A 134 -4.80 -1.06 4.34
CA GLU A 134 -5.00 -0.38 5.61
C GLU A 134 -6.42 0.16 5.73
N GLY A 135 -6.90 0.92 4.74
CA GLY A 135 -8.26 1.47 4.75
C GLY A 135 -9.33 0.38 4.86
N ALA A 136 -9.16 -0.74 4.16
CA ALA A 136 -10.05 -1.89 4.28
C ALA A 136 -9.95 -2.59 5.65
N ALA A 137 -8.75 -2.65 6.25
CA ALA A 137 -8.57 -3.22 7.58
C ALA A 137 -9.21 -2.36 8.68
N PHE A 138 -9.10 -1.04 8.58
CA PHE A 138 -9.82 -0.10 9.45
C PHE A 138 -11.33 -0.25 9.32
N PHE A 139 -11.84 -0.31 8.09
CA PHE A 139 -13.27 -0.49 7.85
C PHE A 139 -13.79 -1.79 8.46
N ALA A 140 -13.04 -2.89 8.33
CA ALA A 140 -13.38 -4.16 8.97
C ALA A 140 -13.35 -4.06 10.51
N GLY A 141 -12.41 -3.32 11.10
CA GLY A 141 -12.42 -3.06 12.55
C GLY A 141 -13.63 -2.23 13.01
N ILE A 142 -14.08 -1.25 12.22
CA ILE A 142 -15.32 -0.49 12.48
C ILE A 142 -16.54 -1.43 12.42
N ALA A 143 -16.63 -2.28 11.40
CA ALA A 143 -17.71 -3.26 11.28
C ALA A 143 -17.74 -4.21 12.50
N TYR A 144 -16.57 -4.68 12.96
CA TYR A 144 -16.48 -5.47 14.18
C TYR A 144 -16.95 -4.72 15.43
N MET A 145 -16.60 -3.44 15.57
CA MET A 145 -17.01 -2.63 16.72
C MET A 145 -18.54 -2.44 16.77
N MET A 146 -19.20 -2.38 15.62
CA MET A 146 -20.66 -2.17 15.51
C MET A 146 -21.47 -3.47 15.62
N GLU A 147 -20.99 -4.57 15.03
CA GLU A 147 -21.76 -5.81 14.87
C GLU A 147 -21.19 -7.00 15.64
N HIS A 148 -19.98 -6.88 16.20
CA HIS A 148 -19.25 -7.91 16.94
C HIS A 148 -19.10 -9.26 16.21
N HIS A 149 -19.16 -9.24 14.86
CA HIS A 149 -19.08 -10.45 14.05
C HIS A 149 -17.63 -10.84 13.74
N ALA A 150 -17.25 -12.09 14.03
CA ALA A 150 -15.87 -12.57 13.91
C ALA A 150 -15.31 -12.53 12.47
N ALA A 151 -16.17 -12.57 11.45
CA ALA A 151 -15.72 -12.45 10.05
C ALA A 151 -15.01 -11.11 9.77
N SER A 152 -15.45 -10.02 10.40
CA SER A 152 -14.80 -8.71 10.27
C SER A 152 -13.38 -8.72 10.86
N ILE A 153 -13.18 -9.46 11.96
CA ILE A 153 -11.84 -9.71 12.50
C ILE A 153 -11.00 -10.47 11.46
N LEU A 154 -11.50 -11.59 10.94
CA LEU A 154 -10.76 -12.39 9.97
C LEU A 154 -10.29 -11.54 8.78
N VAL A 155 -11.17 -10.69 8.23
CA VAL A 155 -10.85 -9.81 7.09
C VAL A 155 -9.67 -8.90 7.40
N ALA A 156 -9.70 -8.15 8.51
CA ALA A 156 -8.59 -7.25 8.80
C ALA A 156 -7.30 -7.99 9.18
N GLY A 157 -7.39 -9.16 9.81
CA GLY A 157 -6.24 -10.02 10.06
C GLY A 157 -5.55 -10.47 8.77
N VAL A 158 -6.33 -10.86 7.75
CA VAL A 158 -5.81 -11.20 6.41
C VAL A 158 -5.17 -9.99 5.74
N LEU A 159 -5.81 -8.83 5.78
CA LEU A 159 -5.28 -7.60 5.18
C LEU A 159 -3.99 -7.14 5.86
N LEU A 160 -3.92 -7.23 7.19
CA LEU A 160 -2.72 -6.93 7.98
C LEU A 160 -1.58 -7.90 7.62
N ALA A 161 -1.85 -9.20 7.53
CA ALA A 161 -0.87 -10.18 7.08
C ALA A 161 -0.35 -9.84 5.67
N LEU A 162 -1.24 -9.47 4.75
CA LEU A 162 -0.87 -9.04 3.40
C LEU A 162 0.04 -7.80 3.42
N MET A 163 -0.22 -6.80 4.27
CA MET A 163 0.69 -5.65 4.45
C MET A 163 2.07 -6.09 4.94
N LEU A 164 2.14 -6.99 5.91
CA LEU A 164 3.41 -7.52 6.44
C LEU A 164 4.21 -8.26 5.37
N THR A 165 3.57 -9.01 4.45
CA THR A 165 4.29 -9.69 3.36
C THR A 165 4.98 -8.74 2.39
N ARG A 166 4.58 -7.46 2.37
CA ARG A 166 5.11 -6.39 1.50
C ARG A 166 6.18 -5.55 2.19
N PHE A 167 6.62 -5.92 3.40
CA PHE A 167 7.60 -5.13 4.13
C PHE A 167 8.88 -4.90 3.29
N PRO A 168 9.32 -3.65 3.10
CA PRO A 168 10.43 -3.34 2.22
C PRO A 168 11.76 -3.74 2.86
N THR A 169 12.56 -4.49 2.10
CA THR A 169 13.92 -4.88 2.46
C THR A 169 14.86 -4.49 1.33
N ALA A 170 16.12 -4.18 1.62
CA ALA A 170 17.11 -3.78 0.62
C ALA A 170 17.16 -4.77 -0.57
N ASP A 171 17.23 -6.08 -0.28
CA ASP A 171 17.30 -7.13 -1.31
C ASP A 171 16.08 -7.13 -2.24
N ARG A 172 14.86 -7.02 -1.68
CA ARG A 172 13.63 -6.92 -2.48
C ARG A 172 13.61 -5.70 -3.39
N ILE A 173 14.13 -4.57 -2.92
CA ILE A 173 14.21 -3.35 -3.72
C ILE A 173 15.23 -3.52 -4.84
N GLN A 174 16.40 -4.10 -4.56
CA GLN A 174 17.43 -4.38 -5.57
C GLN A 174 16.91 -5.33 -6.66
N ILE A 175 16.32 -6.46 -6.28
CA ILE A 175 15.72 -7.42 -7.22
C ILE A 175 14.65 -6.75 -8.08
N TRP A 176 13.82 -5.91 -7.47
CA TRP A 176 12.80 -5.17 -8.21
C TRP A 176 13.42 -4.16 -9.18
N LEU A 177 14.45 -3.41 -8.76
CA LEU A 177 15.14 -2.42 -9.59
C LEU A 177 15.80 -3.09 -10.80
N GLU A 178 16.49 -4.21 -10.61
CA GLU A 178 17.11 -4.99 -11.69
C GLU A 178 16.07 -5.43 -12.72
N ALA A 179 14.93 -5.98 -12.27
CA ALA A 179 13.84 -6.36 -13.15
C ALA A 179 13.28 -5.17 -13.94
N GLN A 180 13.12 -4.00 -13.30
CA GLN A 180 12.61 -2.82 -13.98
C GLN A 180 13.62 -2.17 -14.94
N LEU A 181 14.92 -2.21 -14.64
CA LEU A 181 15.96 -1.75 -15.55
C LEU A 181 15.98 -2.59 -16.83
N GLN A 182 15.82 -3.91 -16.71
CA GLN A 182 15.69 -4.80 -17.87
C GLN A 182 14.43 -4.48 -18.68
N ASN A 183 13.27 -4.29 -18.02
CA ASN A 183 12.03 -3.90 -18.69
C ASN A 183 12.15 -2.55 -19.40
N LEU A 184 12.83 -1.58 -18.78
CA LEU A 184 13.05 -0.25 -19.34
C LEU A 184 13.96 -0.29 -20.57
N ALA A 185 15.03 -1.08 -20.53
CA ALA A 185 15.91 -1.31 -21.68
C ALA A 185 15.15 -1.96 -22.85
N GLY A 186 14.26 -2.93 -22.55
CA GLY A 186 13.35 -3.51 -23.54
C GLY A 186 12.45 -2.46 -24.19
N LYS A 187 11.71 -1.68 -23.39
CA LYS A 187 10.82 -0.63 -23.89
C LYS A 187 11.53 0.40 -24.77
N ARG A 188 12.76 0.81 -24.40
CA ARG A 188 13.56 1.72 -25.24
C ARG A 188 13.97 1.10 -26.56
N ARG A 189 14.26 -0.20 -26.60
CA ARG A 189 14.61 -0.88 -27.86
C ARG A 189 13.40 -1.06 -28.78
N ASP A 190 12.21 -1.21 -28.22
CA ASP A 190 11.00 -1.46 -29.03
C ASP A 190 10.38 -0.14 -29.58
N ASP A 191 10.68 1.00 -28.96
CA ASP A 191 10.23 2.34 -29.38
C ASP A 191 11.19 3.02 -30.40
N PHE A 192 12.36 2.44 -30.70
CA PHE A 192 13.38 2.93 -31.65
C PHE A 192 13.83 1.86 -32.65
#